data_AF-A5Y0C0-F1
#
_entry.id   AF-A5Y0C0-F1
#
_cell.length_a   1.000
_cell.length_b   1.000
_cell.length_c   1.000
_cell.angle_alpha   90.00
_cell.angle_beta   90.00
_cell.angle_gamma   90.00
#
_symmetry.space_group_name_H-M   'P 1'
#
loop_
_entity.id
_entity.type
_entity.pdbx_description
1 polymer ?
#
loop_
_entity_poly.entity_id
_entity_poly.type
_entity_poly.pdbx_seq_one_letter_code
_entity_poly.pdbx_strand_id
1 'polypeptide(L)'
;ANIDEVIKLIRTAPDPQTAREQLMERRWPSGDVESLILLIDDPRHRINEDGTYNLSEEQARAILELRLQRLTALGRDEIADELNTIGAEIVDYLDILSSRARVQQIVKDELAAVRDEFGTPRRTELTDGGADMEDEDLIQREDMVVTVSHSGYIKRVPLSLYRAQRRGGKGRSGMS
;
A
#
# COMPACT_ATOMS: atom_id res chain seq x y z
N ALA A 1 21.33 -36.72 -8.23
CA ALA A 1 21.35 -37.84 -9.20
C ALA A 1 20.72 -39.07 -8.55
N ASN A 2 19.61 -39.58 -9.08
CA ASN A 2 18.91 -40.82 -8.66
C ASN A 2 18.24 -41.53 -9.86
N ILE A 3 18.54 -41.09 -11.09
CA ILE A 3 17.75 -41.39 -12.28
C ILE A 3 17.73 -42.89 -12.63
N ASP A 4 18.88 -43.56 -12.52
CA ASP A 4 18.98 -44.99 -12.85
C ASP A 4 18.17 -45.86 -11.91
N GLU A 5 18.13 -45.50 -10.62
CA GLU A 5 17.31 -46.19 -9.62
C GLU A 5 15.81 -45.95 -9.84
N VAL A 6 15.42 -44.71 -10.21
CA VAL A 6 14.03 -44.38 -10.60
C VAL A 6 13.62 -45.19 -11.84
N ILE A 7 14.45 -45.22 -12.88
CA ILE A 7 14.18 -45.98 -14.10
C ILE A 7 14.08 -47.48 -13.80
N LYS A 8 15.00 -48.01 -12.99
CA LYS A 8 15.00 -49.43 -12.59
C LYS A 8 13.71 -49.79 -11.88
N LEU A 9 13.28 -48.98 -10.90
CA LEU A 9 12.03 -49.17 -10.16
C LEU A 9 10.83 -49.17 -11.10
N ILE A 10 10.71 -48.15 -11.96
CA ILE A 10 9.60 -48.03 -12.93
C ILE A 10 9.57 -49.23 -13.88
N ARG A 11 10.73 -49.71 -14.35
CA ARG A 11 10.83 -50.86 -15.26
C ARG A 11 10.50 -52.19 -14.60
N THR A 12 10.71 -52.33 -13.30
CA THR A 12 10.40 -53.56 -12.55
C THR A 12 8.97 -53.61 -12.04
N ALA A 13 8.30 -52.46 -11.94
CA ALA A 13 6.92 -52.40 -11.49
C ALA A 13 5.95 -52.99 -12.54
N PRO A 14 4.93 -53.76 -12.12
CA PRO A 14 3.98 -54.39 -13.04
C PRO A 14 3.02 -53.39 -13.71
N ASP A 15 2.72 -52.26 -13.05
CA ASP A 15 1.79 -51.24 -13.52
C ASP A 15 2.14 -49.85 -12.96
N PRO A 16 1.59 -48.76 -13.52
CA PRO A 16 1.90 -47.39 -13.09
C PRO A 16 1.49 -47.06 -11.65
N GLN A 17 0.42 -47.68 -11.14
CA GLN A 17 -0.03 -47.45 -9.78
C GLN A 17 0.98 -48.05 -8.79
N THR A 18 1.40 -49.29 -9.01
CA THR A 18 2.45 -49.94 -8.22
C THR A 18 3.77 -49.16 -8.28
N ALA A 19 4.16 -48.65 -9.46
CA ALA A 19 5.38 -47.84 -9.60
C ALA A 19 5.30 -46.56 -8.75
N ARG A 20 4.16 -45.89 -8.76
CA ARG A 20 3.91 -44.67 -7.98
C ARG A 20 3.98 -44.92 -6.48
N GLU A 21 3.31 -45.96 -5.99
CA GLU A 21 3.34 -46.35 -4.58
C GLU A 21 4.77 -46.65 -4.11
N GLN A 22 5.53 -47.41 -4.91
CA GLN A 22 6.94 -47.69 -4.62
C GLN A 22 7.85 -46.45 -4.64
N LEU A 23 7.60 -45.49 -5.55
CA LEU A 23 8.32 -44.22 -5.59
C LEU A 23 8.12 -43.39 -4.32
N MET A 24 6.91 -43.43 -3.75
CA MET A 24 6.53 -42.71 -2.53
C MET A 24 7.07 -43.38 -1.26
N GLU A 25 6.99 -44.70 -1.16
CA GLU A 25 7.45 -45.45 0.02
C GLU A 25 8.98 -45.46 0.16
N ARG A 26 9.69 -45.47 -0.98
CA ARG A 26 11.15 -45.52 -0.97
C ARG A 26 11.74 -44.21 -0.43
N ARG A 27 12.76 -44.37 0.41
CA ARG A 27 13.61 -43.28 0.90
C ARG A 27 14.69 -42.92 -0.14
N TRP A 28 14.64 -41.69 -0.64
CA TRP A 28 15.58 -41.17 -1.63
C TRP A 28 16.64 -40.27 -0.99
N PRO A 29 17.93 -40.38 -1.33
CA PRO A 29 18.93 -39.42 -0.85
C PRO A 29 18.61 -38.00 -1.32
N SER A 30 18.58 -37.05 -0.38
CA SER A 30 18.15 -35.66 -0.64
C SER A 30 19.27 -34.70 -1.07
N GLY A 31 20.55 -35.10 -0.96
CA GLY A 31 21.71 -34.20 -0.97
C GLY A 31 21.69 -33.03 -1.97
N ASP A 32 21.48 -33.29 -3.28
CA ASP A 32 21.54 -32.23 -4.29
C ASP A 32 20.39 -31.20 -4.18
N VAL A 33 19.28 -31.54 -3.52
CA VAL A 33 18.05 -30.74 -3.45
C VAL A 33 17.64 -30.38 -2.03
N GLU A 34 18.44 -30.77 -1.03
CA GLU A 34 18.17 -30.55 0.39
C GLU A 34 17.92 -29.08 0.72
N SER A 35 18.77 -28.18 0.21
CA SER A 35 18.63 -26.73 0.43
C SER A 35 17.29 -26.19 -0.06
N LEU A 36 16.78 -26.72 -1.17
CA LEU A 36 15.53 -26.29 -1.78
C LEU A 36 14.31 -26.85 -1.03
N ILE A 37 14.39 -28.10 -0.58
CA ILE A 37 13.33 -28.70 0.25
C ILE A 37 13.20 -27.93 1.58
N LEU A 38 14.33 -27.59 2.19
CA LEU A 38 14.36 -26.78 3.42
C LEU A 38 13.82 -25.36 3.19
N LEU A 39 14.06 -24.78 2.01
CA LEU A 39 13.53 -23.47 1.67
C LEU A 39 12.01 -23.46 1.52
N ILE A 40 11.43 -24.52 0.95
CA ILE A 40 9.98 -24.66 0.79
C ILE A 40 9.28 -24.91 2.14
N ASP A 41 9.94 -25.65 3.05
CA ASP A 41 9.45 -26.00 4.39
C ASP A 41 8.00 -26.54 4.40
N ASP A 42 7.64 -27.43 3.47
CA ASP A 42 6.30 -28.08 3.48
C ASP A 42 6.20 -28.97 4.74
N PRO A 43 5.28 -28.67 5.68
CA PRO A 43 5.15 -29.45 6.91
C PRO A 43 4.71 -30.92 6.67
N ARG A 44 4.15 -31.22 5.49
CA ARG A 44 3.66 -32.56 5.13
C ARG A 44 4.75 -33.46 4.55
N HIS A 45 5.81 -32.87 3.99
CA HIS A 45 6.87 -33.60 3.29
C HIS A 45 8.23 -33.02 3.66
N ARG A 46 8.74 -33.46 4.82
CA ARG A 46 10.04 -33.04 5.35
C ARG A 46 11.13 -34.05 5.03
N ILE A 47 12.37 -33.59 5.07
CA ILE A 47 13.54 -34.48 5.03
C ILE A 47 13.53 -35.31 6.31
N ASN A 48 13.72 -36.62 6.14
CA ASN A 48 13.85 -37.57 7.23
C ASN A 48 15.15 -37.31 8.01
N GLU A 49 15.20 -37.71 9.28
CA GLU A 49 16.39 -37.52 10.13
C GLU A 49 17.68 -38.18 9.59
N ASP A 50 17.53 -39.17 8.71
CA ASP A 50 18.62 -39.88 8.04
C ASP A 50 19.10 -39.21 6.73
N GLY A 51 18.63 -38.00 6.43
CA GLY A 51 18.98 -37.26 5.20
C GLY A 51 18.28 -37.77 3.94
N THR A 52 17.26 -38.62 4.09
CA THR A 52 16.44 -39.11 2.98
C THR A 52 15.12 -38.36 2.84
N TYR A 53 14.48 -38.49 1.69
CA TYR A 53 13.22 -37.84 1.36
C TYR A 53 12.24 -38.83 0.73
N ASN A 54 10.97 -38.76 1.14
CA ASN A 54 9.88 -39.54 0.57
C ASN A 54 9.06 -38.64 -0.36
N LEU A 55 8.84 -39.12 -1.60
CA LEU A 55 8.11 -38.35 -2.61
C LEU A 55 6.62 -38.27 -2.25
N SER A 56 6.01 -37.11 -2.51
CA SER A 56 4.56 -36.95 -2.45
C SER A 56 3.87 -37.64 -3.64
N GLU A 57 2.55 -37.86 -3.53
CA GLU A 57 1.77 -38.42 -4.64
C GLU A 57 1.86 -37.56 -5.91
N GLU A 58 1.81 -36.23 -5.75
CA GLU A 58 1.93 -35.27 -6.84
C GLU A 58 3.31 -35.34 -7.50
N GLN A 59 4.38 -35.43 -6.70
CA GLN A 59 5.76 -35.56 -7.20
C GLN A 59 5.96 -36.88 -7.95
N ALA A 60 5.49 -38.00 -7.39
CA ALA A 60 5.61 -39.31 -8.02
C ALA A 60 4.82 -39.36 -9.34
N ARG A 61 3.62 -38.78 -9.38
CA ARG A 61 2.84 -38.65 -10.61
C ARG A 61 3.57 -37.80 -11.66
N ALA A 62 4.11 -36.65 -11.28
CA ALA A 62 4.85 -35.78 -12.18
C ALA A 62 6.07 -36.50 -12.79
N ILE A 63 6.79 -37.30 -12.01
CA ILE A 63 7.91 -38.13 -12.50
C ILE A 63 7.45 -39.13 -13.56
N LEU A 64 6.31 -39.81 -13.35
CA LEU A 64 5.78 -40.78 -14.31
C LEU A 64 5.27 -40.12 -15.60
N GLU A 65 4.88 -38.85 -15.54
CA GLU A 65 4.44 -38.06 -16.70
C GLU A 65 5.61 -37.41 -17.48
N LEU A 66 6.85 -37.50 -16.96
CA LEU A 66 8.02 -36.95 -17.64
C LEU A 66 8.29 -37.62 -18.99
N ARG A 67 8.59 -36.80 -19.98
CA ARG A 67 9.02 -37.26 -21.31
C ARG A 67 10.52 -37.41 -21.36
N LEU A 68 11.03 -38.42 -22.08
CA LEU A 68 12.47 -38.69 -22.22
C LEU A 68 13.29 -37.48 -22.71
N GLN A 69 12.71 -36.59 -23.51
CA GLN A 69 13.37 -35.35 -23.95
C GLN A 69 13.80 -34.43 -22.80
N ARG A 70 13.11 -34.50 -21.65
CA ARG A 70 13.46 -33.72 -20.45
C ARG A 70 14.73 -34.24 -19.75
N LEU A 71 15.22 -35.41 -20.13
CA LEU A 71 16.46 -35.99 -19.60
C LEU A 71 17.72 -35.52 -20.35
N THR A 72 17.56 -34.71 -21.39
CA THR A 72 18.70 -34.06 -22.05
C THR A 72 19.39 -33.08 -21.10
N ALA A 73 20.67 -32.79 -21.34
CA ALA A 73 21.41 -31.80 -20.54
C ALA A 73 20.69 -30.44 -20.53
N LEU A 74 20.27 -29.96 -21.70
CA LEU A 74 19.53 -28.70 -21.83
C LEU A 74 18.22 -28.71 -21.02
N GLY A 75 17.42 -29.79 -21.13
CA GLY A 75 16.17 -29.88 -20.38
C GLY A 75 16.36 -29.93 -18.86
N ARG A 76 17.48 -30.50 -18.39
CA ARG A 76 17.86 -30.48 -16.98
C ARG A 76 18.31 -29.09 -16.54
N ASP A 77 19.12 -28.42 -17.35
CA ASP A 77 19.65 -27.09 -17.04
C ASP A 77 18.51 -26.06 -16.98
N GLU A 78 17.54 -26.09 -17.90
CA GLU A 78 16.34 -25.25 -17.87
C GLU A 78 15.55 -25.42 -16.56
N ILE A 79 15.32 -26.66 -16.12
CA ILE A 79 14.60 -26.93 -14.87
C ILE A 79 15.41 -26.46 -13.66
N ALA A 80 16.74 -26.62 -13.69
CA ALA A 80 17.60 -26.17 -12.62
C ALA A 80 17.60 -24.63 -12.51
N ASP A 81 17.65 -23.92 -13.63
CA ASP A 81 17.60 -22.46 -13.69
C ASP A 81 16.25 -21.91 -13.22
N GLU A 82 15.14 -22.52 -13.65
CA GLU A 82 13.79 -22.17 -13.18
C GLU A 82 13.65 -22.39 -11.67
N LEU A 83 14.13 -23.53 -11.18
CA LEU A 83 14.11 -23.87 -9.76
C LEU A 83 14.94 -22.89 -8.92
N ASN A 84 16.12 -22.48 -9.39
CA ASN A 84 16.95 -21.49 -8.72
C ASN A 84 16.30 -20.10 -8.71
N THR A 85 15.64 -19.72 -9.81
CA THR A 85 14.91 -18.45 -9.92
C THR A 85 13.76 -18.40 -8.91
N ILE A 86 12.93 -19.44 -8.89
CA ILE A 86 11.83 -19.56 -7.92
C ILE A 86 12.38 -19.58 -6.48
N GLY A 87 13.49 -20.27 -6.23
CA GLY A 87 14.14 -20.27 -4.92
C GLY A 87 14.57 -18.86 -4.49
N ALA A 88 15.17 -18.08 -5.39
CA ALA A 88 15.55 -16.70 -5.10
C ALA A 88 14.32 -15.82 -4.80
N GLU A 89 13.23 -15.98 -5.54
CA GLU A 89 11.97 -15.28 -5.27
C GLU A 89 11.38 -15.64 -3.91
N ILE A 90 11.37 -16.92 -3.53
CA ILE A 90 10.89 -17.37 -2.21
C ILE A 90 11.69 -16.70 -1.09
N VAL A 91 13.02 -16.70 -1.20
CA VAL A 91 13.89 -16.03 -0.22
C VAL A 91 13.54 -14.54 -0.11
N ASP A 92 13.33 -13.89 -1.25
CA ASP A 92 12.98 -12.47 -1.29
C ASP A 92 11.64 -12.19 -0.60
N TYR A 93 10.62 -12.98 -0.93
CA TYR A 93 9.28 -12.85 -0.36
C TYR A 93 9.27 -13.14 1.14
N LEU A 94 10.02 -14.14 1.61
CA LEU A 94 10.16 -14.42 3.04
C LEU A 94 10.85 -13.28 3.80
N ASP A 95 11.88 -12.65 3.20
CA ASP A 95 12.53 -11.49 3.80
C ASP A 95 11.60 -10.25 3.83
N ILE A 96 10.77 -10.06 2.80
CA ILE A 96 9.69 -9.05 2.83
C ILE A 96 8.70 -9.33 3.96
N LEU A 97 8.19 -10.57 4.05
CA LEU A 97 7.18 -10.95 5.04
C LEU A 97 7.69 -10.87 6.48
N SER A 98 8.96 -11.17 6.71
CA SER A 98 9.57 -11.14 8.04
C SER A 98 9.97 -9.74 8.50
N SER A 99 10.20 -8.80 7.58
CA SER A 99 10.68 -7.45 7.90
C SER A 99 9.63 -6.36 7.65
N ARG A 100 9.01 -5.88 8.73
CA ARG A 100 8.10 -4.71 8.66
C ARG A 100 8.78 -3.49 8.04
N ALA A 101 10.07 -3.28 8.30
CA ALA A 101 10.83 -2.18 7.72
C ALA A 101 10.90 -2.30 6.19
N ARG A 102 11.14 -3.52 5.68
CA ARG A 102 11.19 -3.79 4.24
C ARG A 102 9.84 -3.55 3.57
N VAL A 103 8.74 -4.01 4.17
CA VAL A 103 7.37 -3.71 3.68
C VAL A 103 7.12 -2.21 3.58
N GLN A 104 7.48 -1.45 4.62
CA GLN A 104 7.28 0.00 4.64
C GLN A 104 8.16 0.71 3.60
N GLN A 105 9.36 0.20 3.34
CA GLN A 105 10.24 0.74 2.31
C GLN A 105 9.61 0.55 0.92
N ILE A 106 9.16 -0.68 0.60
CA ILE A 106 8.48 -0.98 -0.66
C ILE A 106 7.28 -0.05 -0.87
N VAL A 107 6.40 0.08 0.14
CA VAL A 107 5.22 0.96 0.05
C VAL A 107 5.61 2.42 -0.19
N LYS A 108 6.66 2.93 0.47
CA LYS A 108 7.13 4.30 0.26
C LYS A 108 7.66 4.51 -1.14
N ASP A 109 8.43 3.55 -1.64
CA ASP A 109 9.05 3.61 -2.96
C ASP A 109 7.98 3.55 -4.06
N GLU A 110 6.97 2.69 -3.91
CA GLU A 110 5.82 2.63 -4.81
C GLU A 110 4.99 3.92 -4.79
N LEU A 111 4.70 4.47 -3.61
CA LEU A 111 3.99 5.75 -3.49
C LEU A 111 4.77 6.92 -4.09
N ALA A 112 6.11 6.92 -3.94
CA ALA A 112 6.97 7.92 -4.56
C ALA A 112 6.96 7.79 -6.08
N ALA A 113 7.05 6.57 -6.62
CA ALA A 113 6.95 6.32 -8.06
C ALA A 113 5.62 6.82 -8.62
N VAL A 114 4.49 6.54 -7.94
CA VAL A 114 3.16 7.04 -8.34
C VAL A 114 3.10 8.58 -8.30
N ARG A 115 3.66 9.21 -7.26
CA ARG A 115 3.74 10.68 -7.18
C ARG A 115 4.55 11.25 -8.35
N ASP A 116 5.66 10.62 -8.70
CA ASP A 116 6.57 11.12 -9.73
C ASP A 116 6.03 10.89 -11.15
N GLU A 117 5.28 9.81 -11.36
CA GLU A 117 4.64 9.50 -12.64
C GLU A 117 3.36 10.33 -12.87
N PHE A 118 2.54 10.54 -11.84
CA PHE A 118 1.20 11.13 -11.99
C PHE A 118 1.01 12.49 -11.28
N GLY A 119 2.06 13.01 -10.64
CA GLY A 119 2.00 14.28 -9.92
C GLY A 119 1.72 15.46 -10.84
N THR A 120 0.67 16.23 -10.54
CA THR A 120 0.36 17.48 -11.23
C THR A 120 0.39 18.64 -10.23
N PRO A 121 0.85 19.84 -10.65
CA PRO A 121 0.85 21.00 -9.77
C PRO A 121 -0.59 21.37 -9.38
N ARG A 122 -0.75 21.90 -8.17
CA ARG A 122 -2.03 22.40 -7.69
C ARG A 122 -2.54 23.50 -8.62
N ARG A 123 -3.75 23.34 -9.13
CA ARG A 123 -4.39 24.33 -10.02
C ARG A 123 -5.06 25.48 -9.27
N THR A 124 -5.45 25.25 -8.02
CA THR A 124 -6.12 26.23 -7.17
C THR A 124 -5.14 26.93 -6.24
N GLU A 125 -5.31 28.23 -6.08
CA GLU A 125 -4.59 29.01 -5.08
C GLU A 125 -5.21 28.82 -3.70
N LEU A 126 -4.38 28.86 -2.67
CA LEU A 126 -4.84 28.96 -1.28
C LEU A 126 -4.69 30.41 -0.87
N THR A 127 -5.81 31.10 -0.71
CA THR A 127 -5.83 32.46 -0.17
C THR A 127 -6.21 32.39 1.30
N ASP A 128 -5.62 33.25 2.13
CA ASP A 128 -6.20 33.50 3.46
C ASP A 128 -7.63 34.03 3.29
N GLY A 129 -8.51 33.68 4.23
CA GLY A 129 -9.96 33.92 4.16
C GLY A 129 -10.32 35.34 3.75
N GLY A 130 -11.44 35.48 3.03
CA GLY A 130 -11.94 36.76 2.52
C GLY A 130 -12.06 37.81 3.61
N ALA A 131 -11.90 39.08 3.20
CA ALA A 131 -11.86 40.28 4.04
C ALA A 131 -12.53 40.06 5.39
N ASP A 132 -11.76 40.23 6.47
CA ASP A 132 -12.25 40.35 7.84
C ASP A 132 -13.30 41.48 7.87
N MET A 133 -14.52 41.18 7.41
CA MET A 133 -15.67 42.04 7.48
C MET A 133 -16.25 41.79 8.85
N GLU A 134 -16.02 42.74 9.74
CA GLU A 134 -16.71 42.76 11.02
C GLU A 134 -18.17 43.16 10.77
N ASP A 135 -19.10 42.76 11.65
CA ASP A 135 -20.51 43.10 11.50
C ASP A 135 -20.71 44.64 11.44
N GLU A 136 -19.79 45.39 12.05
CA GLU A 136 -19.67 46.84 12.04
C GLU A 136 -19.43 47.43 10.64
N ASP A 137 -18.76 46.73 9.73
CA ASP A 137 -18.52 47.19 8.35
C ASP A 137 -19.79 47.20 7.50
N LEU A 138 -20.84 46.50 7.95
CA LEU A 138 -22.16 46.51 7.32
C LEU A 138 -22.99 47.75 7.72
N ILE A 139 -22.57 48.49 8.74
CA ILE A 139 -23.27 49.69 9.21
C ILE A 139 -22.92 50.86 8.29
N GLN A 140 -23.94 51.44 7.66
CA GLN A 140 -23.78 52.59 6.78
C GLN A 140 -23.11 53.77 7.51
N ARG A 141 -22.04 54.31 6.91
CA ARG A 141 -21.38 55.52 7.39
C ARG A 141 -22.26 56.75 7.12
N GLU A 142 -22.61 57.47 8.18
CA GLU A 142 -23.40 58.71 8.13
C GLU A 142 -22.71 59.79 8.96
N ASP A 143 -22.66 61.02 8.43
CA ASP A 143 -22.15 62.17 9.17
C ASP A 143 -23.16 62.59 10.24
N MET A 144 -22.73 62.58 11.50
CA MET A 144 -23.59 62.82 12.66
C MET A 144 -23.12 64.03 13.46
N VAL A 145 -24.08 64.81 13.97
CA VAL A 145 -23.83 65.83 14.99
C VAL A 145 -24.21 65.28 16.36
N VAL A 146 -23.23 65.23 17.26
CA VAL A 146 -23.42 64.84 18.67
C VAL A 146 -23.44 66.09 19.52
N THR A 147 -24.54 66.31 20.25
CA THR A 147 -24.68 67.46 21.18
C THR A 147 -24.70 66.96 22.60
N VAL A 148 -23.89 67.58 23.46
CA VAL A 148 -23.81 67.31 24.90
C VAL A 148 -24.23 68.56 25.67
N SER A 149 -25.23 68.46 26.55
CA SER A 149 -25.64 69.56 27.41
C SER A 149 -24.83 69.61 28.71
N HIS A 150 -24.82 70.76 29.38
CA HIS A 150 -24.19 70.91 30.70
C HIS A 150 -24.83 70.01 31.79
N SER A 151 -26.13 69.68 31.63
CA SER A 151 -26.86 68.74 32.50
C SER A 151 -26.64 67.27 32.14
N GLY A 152 -25.79 66.95 31.15
CA GLY A 152 -25.41 65.59 30.79
C GLY A 152 -26.30 64.89 29.76
N TYR A 153 -27.23 65.60 29.10
CA TYR A 153 -28.00 65.00 28.01
C TYR A 153 -27.15 64.88 26.74
N ILE A 154 -27.19 63.69 26.14
CA ILE A 154 -26.46 63.37 24.90
C ILE A 154 -27.48 62.99 23.82
N LYS A 155 -27.39 63.63 22.65
CA LYS A 155 -28.22 63.31 21.48
C LYS A 155 -27.37 63.28 20.21
N ARG A 156 -27.64 62.31 19.33
CA ARG A 156 -27.11 62.24 17.95
C ARG A 156 -28.20 62.61 16.94
N VAL A 157 -27.85 63.37 15.91
CA VAL A 157 -28.73 63.73 14.78
C VAL A 157 -27.91 63.71 13.49
N PRO A 158 -28.42 63.17 12.37
CA PRO A 158 -27.77 63.28 11.07
C PRO A 158 -27.44 64.73 10.71
N LEU A 159 -26.27 64.97 10.13
CA LEU A 159 -25.82 66.30 9.71
C LEU A 159 -26.80 66.91 8.70
N SER A 160 -27.39 66.08 7.83
CA SER A 160 -28.41 66.49 6.85
C SER A 160 -29.66 67.11 7.50
N LEU A 161 -30.02 66.65 8.70
CA LEU A 161 -31.16 67.16 9.48
C LEU A 161 -30.74 68.23 10.49
N TYR A 162 -29.44 68.41 10.73
CA TYR A 162 -28.92 69.38 11.67
C TYR A 162 -28.73 70.75 11.02
N ARG A 163 -29.47 71.74 11.51
CA ARG A 163 -29.32 73.14 11.08
C ARG A 163 -28.61 73.94 12.18
N ALA A 164 -27.41 74.42 11.89
CA ALA A 164 -26.67 75.28 12.80
C ALA A 164 -27.42 76.60 13.01
N GLN A 165 -27.89 76.84 14.24
CA GLN A 165 -28.53 78.09 14.62
C GLN A 165 -27.53 78.92 15.45
N ARG A 166 -27.04 80.04 14.91
CA ARG A 166 -26.21 81.00 15.67
C ARG A 166 -27.08 81.92 16.52
N ARG A 167 -26.44 82.54 17.53
CA ARG A 167 -27.04 83.35 18.60
C ARG A 167 -28.08 84.34 18.05
N GLY A 168 -29.35 84.13 18.42
CA GLY A 168 -30.47 85.02 18.12
C GLY A 168 -31.48 84.45 17.11
N GLY A 169 -32.44 83.66 17.59
CA GLY A 169 -33.66 83.31 16.85
C GLY A 169 -34.56 82.42 17.71
N LYS A 170 -35.82 82.80 17.94
CA LYS A 170 -36.80 82.01 18.71
C LYS A 170 -36.96 80.61 18.12
N GLY A 171 -37.03 79.60 18.99
CA GLY A 171 -37.26 78.21 18.60
C GLY A 171 -38.56 78.02 17.83
N ARG A 172 -38.62 77.00 16.96
CA ARG A 172 -39.90 76.54 16.42
C ARG A 172 -40.68 75.92 17.59
N SER A 173 -41.87 76.44 17.86
CA SER A 173 -42.84 75.81 18.75
C SER A 173 -43.06 74.37 18.28
N GLY A 174 -43.06 73.45 19.25
CA GLY A 174 -42.76 72.03 19.07
C GLY A 174 -43.71 71.23 18.18
N MET A 175 -43.35 69.97 18.00
CA MET A 175 -44.27 68.90 17.64
C MET A 175 -44.31 67.90 18.80
N SER A 176 -45.53 67.58 19.22
CA SER A 176 -45.90 66.32 19.87
C SER A 176 -45.41 65.12 19.07
#